data_AF-A0A7Y1YLZ5-F1
#
_entry.id   AF-A0A7Y1YLZ5-F1
#
_cell.length_a   1.000
_cell.length_b   1.000
_cell.length_c   1.000
_cell.angle_alpha   90.00
_cell.angle_beta   90.00
_cell.angle_gamma   90.00
#
_symmetry.space_group_name_H-M   'P 1'
#
loop_
_entity.id
_entity.type
_entity.pdbx_description
1 polymer ?
#
loop_
_entity_poly.entity_id
_entity_poly.type
_entity_poly.pdbx_seq_one_letter_code
_entity_poly.pdbx_strand_id
1 'polypeptide(L)'
;TYTGLIPFTHVDVYRLQSSGEFEDLELVEDAADGVLVIEWGPAVVASVPRDHLLVTLDVTLDEQREISLFPKGSWRGRPLRELQL
;
A
#
# COMPACT_ATOMS: atom_id res chain seq x y z
N THR A 1 21.05 5.55 -5.63
CA THR A 1 20.54 5.31 -4.26
C THR A 1 19.61 6.45 -3.94
N TYR A 2 18.30 6.19 -3.83
CA TYR A 2 17.35 7.23 -3.41
C TYR A 2 17.40 7.29 -1.88
N THR A 3 17.94 8.37 -1.34
CA THR A 3 17.81 8.67 0.08
C THR A 3 16.40 9.19 0.26
N GLY A 4 15.49 8.32 0.71
CA GLY A 4 14.07 8.67 0.85
C GLY A 4 13.87 9.97 1.62
N LEU A 5 12.95 10.83 1.13
CA LEU A 5 12.61 12.10 1.79
C LEU A 5 11.86 11.90 3.12
N ILE A 6 11.31 10.71 3.35
CA ILE A 6 10.47 10.34 4.48
C ILE A 6 10.74 8.86 4.86
N PRO A 7 10.50 8.46 6.12
CA PRO A 7 10.53 7.06 6.53
C PRO A 7 9.64 6.19 5.64
N PHE A 8 10.12 4.98 5.30
CA PHE A 8 9.44 4.06 4.42
C PHE A 8 9.44 2.66 5.04
N THR A 9 8.25 2.16 5.34
CA THR A 9 8.01 0.84 5.92
C THR A 9 7.32 -0.03 4.89
N HIS A 10 7.95 -1.15 4.53
CA HIS A 10 7.36 -2.16 3.65
C HIS A 10 7.03 -3.42 4.44
N VAL A 11 5.82 -3.92 4.27
CA VAL A 11 5.36 -5.16 4.91
C VAL A 11 4.73 -6.05 3.86
N ASP A 12 5.19 -7.29 3.81
CA ASP A 12 4.56 -8.35 3.03
C ASP A 12 3.75 -9.23 3.99
N VAL A 13 2.42 -9.20 3.83
CA VAL A 13 1.48 -9.87 4.74
C VAL A 13 0.98 -11.21 4.20
N TYR A 14 1.62 -11.80 3.18
CA TYR A 14 1.15 -13.05 2.56
C TYR A 14 1.02 -14.24 3.54
N ARG A 15 1.77 -14.21 4.66
CA ARG A 15 1.74 -15.27 5.69
C ARG A 15 0.65 -15.06 6.74
N LEU A 16 0.05 -13.88 6.83
CA LEU A 16 -0.99 -13.63 7.81
C LEU A 16 -2.26 -14.39 7.44
N GLN A 17 -2.86 -15.04 8.43
CA GLN A 17 -4.03 -15.89 8.24
C GLN A 17 -5.35 -15.18 8.56
N SER A 18 -5.28 -14.01 9.20
CA SER A 18 -6.47 -13.25 9.60
C SER A 18 -6.20 -11.75 9.70
N SER A 19 -7.29 -10.97 9.72
CA SER A 19 -7.28 -9.54 10.05
C SER A 19 -6.71 -9.25 11.44
N GLY A 20 -6.97 -10.13 12.41
CA GLY A 20 -6.49 -9.95 13.80
C GLY A 20 -4.97 -10.00 13.90
N GLU A 21 -4.33 -10.95 13.21
CA GLU A 21 -2.85 -11.02 13.16
C GLU A 21 -2.23 -9.77 12.52
N PHE A 22 -2.94 -9.07 11.64
CA PHE A 22 -2.49 -7.81 11.06
C PHE A 22 -2.67 -6.63 12.01
N GLU A 23 -3.80 -6.57 12.71
CA GLU A 23 -4.09 -5.54 13.70
C GLU A 23 -3.10 -5.59 14.88
N ASP A 24 -2.70 -6.79 15.30
CA ASP A 24 -1.70 -7.02 16.36
C ASP A 24 -0.29 -6.50 16.01
N LEU A 25 -0.01 -6.19 14.73
CA LEU A 25 1.27 -5.65 14.30
C LEU A 25 1.39 -4.13 14.47
N GLU A 26 0.29 -3.42 14.73
CA GLU A 26 0.28 -1.95 14.97
C GLU A 26 1.01 -1.13 13.86
N LEU A 27 0.98 -1.63 12.61
CA LEU A 27 1.80 -1.11 11.51
C LEU A 27 1.46 0.33 11.11
N VAL A 28 0.21 0.73 11.30
CA VAL A 28 -0.28 2.06 10.92
C VAL A 28 0.29 3.10 11.88
N GLU A 29 0.32 2.78 13.17
CA GLU A 29 0.90 3.56 14.25
C GLU A 29 2.42 3.64 14.08
N ASP A 30 3.08 2.51 13.84
CA ASP A 30 4.53 2.41 13.68
C ASP A 30 5.05 3.19 12.45
N ALA A 31 4.23 3.33 11.41
CA ALA A 31 4.59 4.05 10.18
C ALA A 31 3.96 5.45 10.07
N ALA A 32 3.41 5.99 11.17
CA ALA A 32 2.65 7.24 11.16
C ALA A 32 3.47 8.48 10.74
N ASP A 33 4.80 8.44 10.85
CA ASP A 33 5.72 9.51 10.46
C ASP A 33 6.25 9.39 9.01
N GLY A 34 5.78 8.38 8.26
CA GLY A 34 6.28 8.06 6.93
C GLY A 34 5.24 7.47 5.99
N VAL A 35 5.69 6.51 5.17
CA VAL A 35 4.85 5.75 4.24
C VAL A 35 4.88 4.28 4.59
N LEU A 36 3.69 3.70 4.76
CA LEU A 36 3.47 2.26 4.86
C LEU A 36 3.05 1.70 3.49
N VAL A 37 3.80 0.73 2.99
CA VAL A 37 3.43 -0.08 1.82
C VAL A 37 3.17 -1.50 2.26
N ILE A 38 2.00 -2.01 1.91
CA ILE A 38 1.55 -3.36 2.26
C ILE A 38 1.43 -4.17 0.97
N GLU A 39 2.18 -5.27 0.84
CA GLU A 39 2.05 -6.27 -0.22
C GLU A 39 1.12 -7.41 0.23
N TRP A 40 0.25 -7.88 -0.67
CA TRP A 40 -1.10 -8.36 -0.33
C TRP A 40 -1.35 -9.88 -0.46
N GLY A 41 -2.33 -10.34 0.34
CA GLY A 41 -3.22 -11.49 0.12
C GLY A 41 -4.66 -11.16 0.58
N PRO A 42 -5.70 -11.90 0.14
CA PRO A 42 -7.13 -11.52 0.31
C PRO A 42 -7.64 -11.45 1.76
N ALA A 43 -6.89 -11.94 2.74
CA ALA A 43 -7.32 -12.06 4.14
C ALA A 43 -7.37 -10.73 4.92
N VAL A 44 -6.67 -9.69 4.46
CA VAL A 44 -6.36 -8.51 5.30
C VAL A 44 -7.06 -7.23 4.83
N VAL A 45 -7.88 -7.33 3.76
CA VAL A 45 -8.53 -6.16 3.11
C VAL A 45 -9.44 -5.39 4.08
N ALA A 46 -10.06 -6.09 5.03
CA ALA A 46 -10.97 -5.48 5.99
C ALA A 46 -10.27 -4.57 7.01
N SER A 47 -8.98 -4.79 7.28
CA SER A 47 -8.22 -4.06 8.31
C SER A 47 -7.37 -2.92 7.75
N VAL A 48 -7.36 -2.73 6.42
CA VAL A 48 -6.68 -1.57 5.81
C VAL A 48 -7.39 -0.29 6.22
N PRO A 49 -6.65 0.77 6.60
CA PRO A 49 -7.22 2.08 6.81
C PRO A 49 -8.07 2.53 5.61
N ARG A 50 -9.21 3.18 5.88
CA ARG A 50 -10.11 3.68 4.82
C ARG A 50 -9.43 4.63 3.83
N ASP A 51 -8.43 5.36 4.30
CA ASP A 51 -7.66 6.35 3.55
C ASP A 51 -6.34 5.76 3.06
N HIS A 52 -6.31 5.27 1.82
CA HIS A 52 -5.11 4.71 1.19
C HIS A 52 -5.14 4.86 -0.34
N LEU A 53 -4.00 4.61 -0.98
CA LEU A 53 -3.93 4.35 -2.41
C LEU A 53 -3.86 2.84 -2.62
N LEU A 54 -4.88 2.27 -3.26
CA LEU A 54 -4.80 0.87 -3.70
C LEU A 54 -4.08 0.84 -5.05
N VAL A 55 -3.04 0.01 -5.13
CA VAL A 55 -2.26 -0.22 -6.35
C VAL A 55 -2.47 -1.67 -6.76
N THR A 56 -2.92 -1.91 -8.00
CA THR A 56 -3.01 -3.26 -8.57
C THR A 56 -2.00 -3.43 -9.68
N LEU A 57 -1.37 -4.60 -9.73
CA LEU A 57 -0.41 -5.00 -10.75
C LEU A 57 -0.97 -6.23 -11.47
N ASP A 58 -1.38 -6.06 -12.71
CA ASP A 58 -1.95 -7.12 -13.53
C ASP A 58 -0.97 -7.52 -14.63
N VAL A 59 -0.86 -8.83 -14.89
CA VAL A 59 -0.04 -9.36 -15.98
C VAL A 59 -0.90 -9.48 -17.23
N THR A 60 -0.51 -8.75 -18.28
CA THR A 60 -1.17 -8.82 -19.59
C THR A 60 -0.74 -10.06 -20.37
N LEU A 61 -1.45 -10.38 -21.46
CA LEU A 61 -1.16 -11.55 -22.30
C LEU A 61 0.24 -11.50 -22.95
N ASP A 62 0.74 -10.29 -23.16
CA ASP A 62 1.99 -9.94 -23.81
C ASP A 62 3.12 -9.65 -22.80
N GLU A 63 3.02 -10.25 -21.60
CA GLU A 63 3.98 -10.19 -20.49
C GLU A 63 4.23 -8.78 -19.92
N GLN A 64 3.51 -7.78 -20.40
CA GLN A 64 3.53 -6.42 -19.84
C GLN A 64 2.81 -6.39 -18.48
N ARG A 65 3.14 -5.39 -17.67
CA ARG A 65 2.44 -5.11 -16.41
C ARG A 65 1.54 -3.90 -16.58
N GLU A 66 0.27 -4.06 -16.27
CA GLU A 66 -0.64 -2.94 -16.10
C GLU A 66 -0.66 -2.55 -14.61
N ILE A 67 -0.41 -1.28 -14.33
CA ILE A 67 -0.46 -0.73 -12.97
C ILE A 67 -1.69 0.18 -12.89
N SER A 68 -2.65 -0.17 -12.03
CA SER A 68 -3.83 0.65 -11.80
C SER A 68 -3.80 1.27 -10.40
N LEU A 69 -4.12 2.57 -10.33
CA LEU A 69 -4.12 3.35 -9.10
C LEU A 69 -5.55 3.73 -8.71
N PHE A 70 -6.00 3.26 -7.54
CA PHE A 70 -7.35 3.49 -7.04
C PHE A 70 -7.30 4.26 -5.70
N PRO A 71 -7.38 5.59 -5.72
CA PRO A 71 -7.37 6.38 -4.49
C PRO A 71 -8.65 6.13 -3.67
N LYS A 72 -8.49 5.89 -2.36
CA LYS A 72 -9.58 5.67 -1.40
C LYS A 72 -9.59 6.77 -0.34
N GLY A 73 -10.81 7.11 0.10
CA GLY A 73 -11.00 8.11 1.15
C GLY A 73 -10.34 9.45 0.82
N SER A 74 -9.52 9.96 1.74
CA SER A 74 -8.80 11.24 1.58
C SER A 74 -7.79 11.28 0.43
N TRP A 75 -7.40 10.13 -0.14
CA TRP A 75 -6.52 10.08 -1.31
C TRP A 75 -7.18 10.55 -2.60
N ARG A 76 -8.52 10.58 -2.69
CA ARG A 76 -9.23 10.98 -3.94
C ARG A 76 -8.94 12.41 -4.40
N GLY A 77 -8.59 13.30 -3.47
CA GLY A 77 -8.21 14.68 -3.78
C GLY A 77 -6.72 14.90 -4.03
N ARG A 78 -5.89 13.85 -3.88
CA ARG A 78 -4.44 13.98 -4.04
C ARG A 78 -4.07 13.87 -5.52
N PRO A 79 -3.15 14.73 -6.00
CA PRO A 79 -2.65 14.58 -7.36
C PRO A 79 -1.80 13.30 -7.47
N LEU A 80 -2.17 12.41 -8.40
CA LEU A 80 -1.43 11.17 -8.69
C LEU A 80 -0.45 11.31 -9.86
N ARG A 81 -0.23 12.54 -10.35
CA ARG A 81 0.75 12.81 -11.41
C ARG A 81 2.17 12.59 -10.89
N GLU A 82 3.08 12.25 -11.79
CA GLU A 82 4.51 12.20 -11.51
C GLU A 82 4.96 13.47 -10.76
N LEU A 83 5.57 13.27 -9.59
CA LEU A 83 6.44 14.28 -9.02
C LEU A 83 7.69 14.27 -9.88
N GLN A 84 7.83 15.26 -10.77
CA GLN A 84 9.11 15.56 -11.38
C GLN A 84 10.05 16.01 -10.25
N LEU A 85 10.89 15.09 -9.78
CA LEU A 85 12.03 15.38 -8.91
C LEU A 85 13.18 15.94 -9.73
#